data_AF-A0ABD0PM91-F1
#
_entry.id   AF-A0ABD0PM91-F1
#
_cell.length_a   1.000
_cell.length_b   1.000
_cell.length_c   1.000
_cell.angle_alpha   90.00
_cell.angle_beta   90.00
_cell.angle_gamma   90.00
#
_symmetry.space_group_name_H-M   'P 1'
#
loop_
_entity.id
_entity.type
_entity.pdbx_description
1 polymer ?
#
loop_
_entity_poly.entity_id
_entity_poly.type
_entity_poly.pdbx_seq_one_letter_code
_entity_poly.pdbx_strand_id
1 'polypeptide(L)'
;VQQNLHVVLIMDCTNEHFTINCESNPALYRKCSVQWMEGWSDSSMKKIPEMLLSRMEGEDEKDGDKQKKKKKSASVHAELYRSFLAIHESCREFGATPSQYLSFLRVYQTIYSSKRKELTHKQQHLQAGVAKLNEAKALVDELKRRAAEQSSLLKTKQAEADAALQEITTSMQ
;
A
#
# COMPACT_ATOMS: atom_id res chain seq x y z
N VAL A 1 33.93 30.55 -31.13
CA VAL A 1 32.53 30.54 -30.63
C VAL A 1 31.74 29.40 -31.24
N GLN A 2 31.58 29.32 -32.57
CA GLN A 2 30.77 28.27 -33.24
C GLN A 2 31.21 26.82 -32.95
N GLN A 3 32.49 26.57 -32.70
CA GLN A 3 32.98 25.22 -32.35
C GLN A 3 32.57 24.75 -30.94
N ASN A 4 32.25 25.67 -30.03
CA ASN A 4 31.98 25.36 -28.62
C ASN A 4 30.54 25.68 -28.21
N LEU A 5 29.69 26.14 -29.14
CA LEU A 5 28.30 26.47 -28.89
C LEU A 5 27.41 25.42 -29.53
N HIS A 6 26.76 24.62 -28.70
CA HIS A 6 25.72 23.68 -29.12
C HIS A 6 24.35 24.25 -28.76
N VAL A 7 23.43 24.25 -29.72
CA VAL A 7 22.07 24.74 -29.52
C VAL A 7 21.11 23.56 -29.73
N VAL A 8 20.22 23.34 -28.77
CA VAL A 8 19.15 22.35 -28.83
C VAL A 8 17.83 23.08 -28.74
N LEU A 9 16.92 22.79 -29.67
CA LEU A 9 15.57 23.36 -29.69
C LEU A 9 14.56 22.22 -29.46
N ILE A 10 13.64 22.44 -28.54
CA ILE A 10 12.49 21.55 -28.30
C ILE A 10 11.26 22.29 -28.79
N MET A 11 10.55 21.69 -29.74
CA MET A 11 9.36 22.27 -30.35
C MET A 11 8.22 21.27 -30.31
N ASP A 12 7.01 21.75 -30.11
CA ASP A 12 5.79 20.96 -30.13
C ASP A 12 5.16 21.03 -31.53
N CYS A 13 5.00 19.87 -32.17
CA CYS A 13 4.41 19.77 -33.50
C CYS A 13 2.89 20.00 -33.52
N THR A 14 2.23 19.99 -32.36
CA THR A 14 0.80 20.32 -32.23
C THR A 14 0.53 21.83 -32.21
N ASN A 15 1.58 22.65 -32.07
CA ASN A 15 1.45 24.10 -32.09
C ASN A 15 1.11 24.60 -33.50
N GLU A 16 0.08 25.45 -33.63
CA GLU A 16 -0.38 26.02 -34.91
C GLU A 16 0.72 26.79 -35.66
N HIS A 17 1.66 27.40 -34.94
CA HIS A 17 2.79 28.12 -35.51
C HIS A 17 4.00 27.25 -35.81
N PHE A 18 3.98 25.94 -35.51
CA PHE A 18 5.12 25.04 -35.72
C PHE A 18 5.59 25.07 -37.19
N THR A 19 4.66 24.88 -38.12
CA THR A 19 4.96 24.88 -39.57
C THR A 19 5.48 26.23 -40.02
N ILE A 20 4.80 27.33 -39.65
CA ILE A 20 5.20 28.70 -40.02
C ILE A 20 6.61 29.01 -39.51
N ASN A 21 6.93 28.64 -38.28
CA ASN A 21 8.24 28.87 -37.67
C ASN A 21 9.33 28.06 -38.37
N CYS A 22 9.04 26.80 -38.77
CA CYS A 22 9.97 25.97 -39.50
C CYS A 22 10.24 26.48 -40.92
N GLU A 23 9.20 26.93 -41.63
CA GLU A 23 9.30 27.48 -42.98
C GLU A 23 9.99 28.84 -43.01
N SER A 24 9.69 29.70 -42.04
CA SER A 24 10.30 31.03 -41.92
C SER A 24 11.79 30.98 -41.57
N ASN A 25 12.28 29.87 -41.00
CA ASN A 25 13.65 29.73 -40.51
C ASN A 25 14.40 28.57 -41.19
N PRO A 26 14.95 28.77 -42.40
CA PRO A 26 15.57 27.70 -43.18
C PRO A 26 16.84 27.10 -42.53
N ALA A 27 17.42 27.78 -41.55
CA ALA A 27 18.54 27.25 -40.79
C ALA A 27 18.18 25.98 -39.98
N LEU A 28 16.92 25.83 -39.56
CA LEU A 28 16.48 24.71 -38.73
C LEU A 28 16.64 23.35 -39.43
N TYR A 29 16.37 23.27 -40.74
CA TYR A 29 16.56 22.02 -41.50
C TYR A 29 17.92 21.95 -42.22
N ARG A 30 18.62 23.08 -42.42
CA ARG A 30 19.94 23.10 -43.08
C ARG A 30 21.12 22.88 -42.15
N LYS A 31 21.02 23.31 -40.89
CA LYS A 31 22.14 23.33 -39.93
C LYS A 31 21.92 22.45 -38.71
N CYS A 32 20.68 22.08 -38.41
CA CYS A 32 20.37 21.21 -37.28
C CYS A 32 20.10 19.78 -37.75
N SER A 33 20.38 18.82 -36.89
CA SER A 33 19.86 17.46 -37.02
C SER A 33 18.46 17.45 -36.40
N VAL A 34 17.46 17.02 -37.16
CA VAL A 34 16.08 16.90 -36.66
C VAL A 34 15.89 15.49 -36.11
N GLN A 35 15.44 15.40 -34.87
CA GLN A 35 15.06 14.13 -34.25
C GLN A 35 13.57 14.16 -33.91
N TRP A 36 12.81 13.25 -34.51
CA TRP A 36 11.39 13.12 -34.22
C TRP A 36 11.19 12.25 -32.99
N MET A 37 10.76 12.87 -31.90
CA MET A 37 10.43 12.20 -30.65
C MET A 37 8.95 11.85 -30.67
N GLU A 38 8.63 10.79 -31.39
CA GLU A 38 7.28 10.24 -31.40
C GLU A 38 6.87 9.74 -30.01
N GLY A 39 5.57 9.52 -29.83
CA GLY A 39 5.02 8.96 -28.60
C GLY A 39 5.71 7.65 -28.21
N TRP A 40 5.51 7.24 -26.96
CA TRP A 40 6.15 6.02 -26.46
C TRP A 40 5.52 4.76 -27.06
N SER A 41 6.35 3.74 -27.33
CA SER A 41 5.85 2.45 -27.77
C SER A 41 5.00 1.77 -26.69
N ASP A 42 4.04 0.94 -27.07
CA ASP A 42 3.23 0.14 -26.15
C ASP A 42 4.09 -0.68 -25.18
N SER A 43 5.22 -1.20 -25.67
CA SER A 43 6.15 -1.98 -24.85
C SER A 43 6.77 -1.13 -23.73
N SER A 44 7.20 0.10 -24.07
CA SER A 44 7.72 1.07 -23.12
C SER A 44 6.62 1.51 -22.15
N MET A 45 5.43 1.81 -22.66
CA MET A 45 4.28 2.24 -21.85
C MET A 45 3.86 1.17 -20.83
N LYS A 46 3.96 -0.12 -21.17
CA LYS A 46 3.70 -1.22 -20.21
C LYS A 46 4.81 -1.40 -19.19
N LYS A 47 6.06 -1.10 -19.55
CA LYS A 47 7.22 -1.24 -18.66
C LYS A 47 7.29 -0.15 -17.58
N ILE A 48 6.76 1.03 -17.87
CA ILE A 48 6.84 2.17 -16.95
C ILE A 48 6.06 1.94 -15.65
N PRO A 49 4.79 1.50 -15.68
CA PRO A 49 4.07 1.07 -14.48
C PRO A 49 4.82 -0.03 -13.73
N GLU A 50 5.39 -1.01 -14.42
CA GLU A 50 6.19 -2.07 -13.80
C GLU A 50 7.35 -1.50 -12.99
N MET A 51 8.13 -0.57 -13.57
CA MET A 51 9.26 0.08 -12.89
C MET A 51 8.81 0.98 -11.73
N LEU A 52 7.70 1.70 -11.90
CA LEU A 52 7.19 2.63 -10.89
C LEU A 52 6.57 1.89 -9.69
N LEU A 53 5.81 0.82 -9.96
CA LEU A 53 5.00 0.09 -8.98
C LEU A 53 5.79 -1.02 -8.29
N SER A 54 6.75 -1.68 -8.95
CA SER A 54 7.63 -2.68 -8.31
C SER A 54 8.40 -2.10 -7.11
N ARG A 55 8.69 -0.80 -7.13
CA ARG A 55 9.30 -0.08 -6.01
C ARG A 55 8.42 -0.06 -4.74
N MET A 56 7.10 -0.24 -4.85
CA MET A 56 6.18 -0.27 -3.71
C MET A 56 6.01 -1.64 -3.06
N GLU A 57 6.24 -2.72 -3.80
CA GLU A 57 6.07 -4.10 -3.31
C GLU A 57 7.25 -4.58 -2.47
N GLY A 58 8.44 -4.02 -2.67
CA GLY A 58 9.66 -4.41 -1.97
C GLY A 58 9.66 -4.18 -0.45
N GLU A 59 8.70 -3.42 0.08
CA GLU A 59 8.57 -3.17 1.52
C GLU A 59 7.83 -4.30 2.27
N ASP A 60 7.03 -5.11 1.59
CA ASP A 60 6.12 -6.09 2.22
C ASP A 60 6.62 -7.56 2.16
N GLU A 61 7.63 -7.89 1.33
CA GLU A 61 8.10 -9.27 1.11
C GLU A 61 9.14 -9.77 2.15
N LYS A 62 8.90 -9.62 3.46
CA LYS A 62 9.75 -10.28 4.48
C LYS A 62 9.30 -11.67 4.91
N ASP A 63 8.17 -12.20 4.45
CA ASP A 63 7.62 -13.45 5.00
C ASP A 63 7.57 -14.64 4.00
N GLY A 64 8.40 -15.64 4.31
CA GLY A 64 8.44 -17.07 3.95
C GLY A 64 7.91 -17.69 2.64
N ASP A 65 6.84 -17.20 2.01
CA ASP A 65 6.08 -17.96 0.99
C ASP A 65 6.28 -17.42 -0.44
N LYS A 66 7.50 -17.59 -0.94
CA LYS A 66 8.04 -16.80 -2.07
C LYS A 66 7.68 -17.27 -3.47
N GLN A 67 7.24 -18.51 -3.67
CA GLN A 67 7.14 -19.09 -5.04
C GLN A 67 5.73 -19.14 -5.64
N LYS A 68 4.69 -19.46 -4.85
CA LYS A 68 3.31 -19.51 -5.37
C LYS A 68 2.65 -18.13 -5.46
N LYS A 69 2.97 -17.21 -4.54
CA LYS A 69 2.47 -15.82 -4.57
C LYS A 69 3.03 -15.01 -5.73
N LYS A 70 4.33 -15.15 -6.05
CA LYS A 70 4.98 -14.41 -7.15
C LYS A 70 4.38 -14.67 -8.53
N LYS A 71 3.99 -15.92 -8.84
CA LYS A 71 3.36 -16.23 -10.14
C LYS A 71 1.97 -15.61 -10.28
N LYS A 72 1.18 -15.55 -9.19
CA LYS A 72 -0.15 -14.91 -9.20
C LYS A 72 -0.07 -13.38 -9.15
N SER A 73 0.86 -12.79 -8.40
CA SER A 73 1.04 -11.34 -8.41
C SER A 73 1.51 -10.87 -9.79
N ALA A 74 2.47 -11.55 -10.40
CA ALA A 74 2.96 -11.21 -11.74
C ALA A 74 1.85 -11.21 -12.80
N SER A 75 0.88 -12.14 -12.76
CA SER A 75 -0.24 -12.15 -13.70
C SER A 75 -1.23 -11.01 -13.46
N VAL A 76 -1.49 -10.65 -12.19
CA VAL A 76 -2.40 -9.55 -11.84
C VAL A 76 -1.78 -8.21 -12.19
N HIS A 77 -0.48 -8.03 -11.93
CA HIS A 77 0.25 -6.82 -12.29
C HIS A 77 0.32 -6.64 -13.81
N ALA A 78 0.54 -7.73 -14.57
CA ALA A 78 0.52 -7.66 -16.03
C ALA A 78 -0.83 -7.16 -16.57
N GLU A 79 -1.94 -7.59 -15.98
CA GLU A 79 -3.28 -7.14 -16.39
C GLU A 79 -3.53 -5.69 -15.99
N LEU A 80 -3.14 -5.30 -14.78
CA LEU A 80 -3.23 -3.92 -14.31
C LEU A 80 -2.47 -2.95 -15.23
N TYR A 81 -1.27 -3.33 -15.67
CA TYR A 81 -0.46 -2.50 -16.58
C TYR A 81 -1.12 -2.35 -17.95
N ARG A 82 -1.78 -3.41 -18.46
CA ARG A 82 -2.60 -3.31 -19.67
C ARG A 82 -3.77 -2.36 -19.48
N SER A 83 -4.45 -2.42 -18.33
CA SER A 83 -5.57 -1.51 -18.05
C SER A 83 -5.13 -0.05 -18.01
N PHE A 84 -3.96 0.26 -17.42
CA PHE A 84 -3.43 1.63 -17.45
C PHE A 84 -3.21 2.15 -18.87
N LEU A 85 -2.64 1.31 -19.74
CA LEU A 85 -2.45 1.67 -21.14
C LEU A 85 -3.78 1.87 -21.86
N ALA A 86 -4.74 0.95 -21.68
CA ALA A 86 -6.06 1.06 -22.30
C ALA A 86 -6.81 2.34 -21.90
N ILE A 87 -6.72 2.75 -20.62
CA ILE A 87 -7.29 4.02 -20.15
C ILE A 87 -6.62 5.20 -20.86
N HIS A 88 -5.29 5.19 -20.96
CA HIS A 88 -4.57 6.27 -21.64
C HIS A 88 -4.91 6.37 -23.13
N GLU A 89 -5.00 5.23 -23.82
CA GLU A 89 -5.40 5.14 -25.22
C GLU A 89 -6.83 5.66 -25.43
N SER A 90 -7.76 5.36 -24.52
CA SER A 90 -9.12 5.89 -24.58
C SER A 90 -9.19 7.42 -24.47
N CYS A 91 -8.16 8.04 -23.89
CA CYS A 91 -8.07 9.50 -23.76
C CYS A 91 -7.32 10.15 -24.93
N ARG A 92 -6.80 9.38 -25.89
CA ARG A 92 -5.95 9.89 -26.98
C ARG A 92 -6.65 10.94 -27.84
N GLU A 93 -7.96 10.77 -28.07
CA GLU A 93 -8.79 11.71 -28.84
C GLU A 93 -8.92 13.08 -28.15
N PHE A 94 -8.70 13.15 -26.84
CA PHE A 94 -8.76 14.38 -26.04
C PHE A 94 -7.38 15.03 -25.85
N GLY A 95 -6.36 14.63 -26.63
CA GLY A 95 -5.01 15.17 -26.53
C GLY A 95 -4.19 14.60 -25.37
N ALA A 96 -4.39 13.31 -25.03
CA ALA A 96 -3.61 12.66 -24.00
C ALA A 96 -2.11 12.63 -24.34
N THR A 97 -1.28 13.10 -23.41
CA THR A 97 0.19 13.14 -23.54
C THR A 97 0.88 12.15 -22.62
N PRO A 98 2.10 11.69 -22.95
CA PRO A 98 2.89 10.85 -22.04
C PRO A 98 3.12 11.49 -20.66
N SER A 99 3.21 12.82 -20.59
CA SER A 99 3.31 13.56 -19.32
C SER A 99 2.07 13.37 -18.43
N GLN A 100 0.88 13.40 -19.03
CA GLN A 100 -0.37 13.11 -18.32
C GLN A 100 -0.44 11.64 -17.89
N TYR A 101 0.07 10.70 -18.71
CA TYR A 101 0.16 9.29 -18.33
C TYR A 101 1.06 9.08 -17.09
N LEU A 102 2.25 9.69 -17.05
CA LEU A 102 3.11 9.66 -15.86
C LEU A 102 2.41 10.27 -14.63
N SER A 103 1.69 11.39 -14.83
CA SER A 103 0.96 12.05 -13.75
C SER A 103 -0.13 11.16 -13.19
N PHE A 104 -0.88 10.48 -14.07
CA PHE A 104 -1.86 9.47 -13.69
C PHE A 104 -1.24 8.34 -12.85
N LEU A 105 -0.12 7.77 -13.30
CA LEU A 105 0.56 6.71 -12.55
C LEU A 105 1.08 7.18 -11.18
N ARG A 106 1.60 8.42 -11.08
CA ARG A 106 2.06 9.00 -9.81
C ARG A 106 0.92 9.24 -8.83
N VAL A 107 -0.22 9.70 -9.32
CA VAL A 107 -1.44 9.89 -8.51
C VAL A 107 -1.92 8.53 -7.99
N TYR A 108 -1.99 7.52 -8.87
CA TYR A 108 -2.32 6.15 -8.47
C TYR A 108 -1.38 5.66 -7.37
N GLN A 109 -0.07 5.81 -7.55
CA GLN A 109 0.94 5.42 -6.56
C GLN A 109 0.74 6.11 -5.21
N THR A 110 0.45 7.41 -5.22
CA THR A 110 0.25 8.22 -4.01
C THR A 110 -0.99 7.76 -3.25
N ILE A 111 -2.11 7.59 -3.95
CA ILE A 111 -3.37 7.14 -3.37
C ILE A 111 -3.24 5.71 -2.84
N TYR A 112 -2.65 4.81 -3.62
CA TYR A 112 -2.43 3.42 -3.24
C TYR A 112 -1.58 3.33 -1.97
N SER A 113 -0.46 4.04 -1.91
CA SER A 113 0.42 4.05 -0.74
C SER A 113 -0.28 4.60 0.50
N SER A 114 -1.03 5.69 0.34
CA SER A 114 -1.80 6.30 1.43
C SER A 114 -2.86 5.35 1.98
N LYS A 115 -3.64 4.71 1.09
CA LYS A 115 -4.68 3.76 1.48
C LYS A 115 -4.11 2.47 2.07
N ARG A 116 -2.99 1.98 1.56
CA ARG A 116 -2.29 0.82 2.16
C ARG A 116 -1.89 1.14 3.60
N LYS A 117 -1.25 2.30 3.85
CA LYS A 117 -0.87 2.74 5.21
C LYS A 117 -2.08 2.87 6.13
N GLU A 118 -3.17 3.47 5.67
CA GLU A 118 -4.42 3.60 6.45
C GLU A 118 -4.98 2.23 6.85
N LEU A 119 -5.00 1.28 5.91
CA LEU A 119 -5.47 -0.08 6.16
C LEU A 119 -4.55 -0.85 7.10
N THR A 120 -3.23 -0.76 6.91
CA THR A 120 -2.26 -1.40 7.81
C THR A 120 -2.41 -0.88 9.24
N HIS A 121 -2.61 0.43 9.43
CA HIS A 121 -2.85 1.00 10.76
C HIS A 121 -4.15 0.47 11.37
N LYS A 122 -5.25 0.42 10.60
CA LYS A 122 -6.52 -0.16 11.07
C LYS A 122 -6.37 -1.64 11.43
N GLN A 123 -5.62 -2.40 10.63
CA GLN A 123 -5.33 -3.80 10.89
C GLN A 123 -4.55 -3.97 12.20
N GLN A 124 -3.49 -3.19 12.40
CA GLN A 124 -2.69 -3.22 13.64
C GLN A 124 -3.52 -2.86 14.87
N HIS A 125 -4.36 -1.82 14.77
CA HIS A 125 -5.26 -1.43 15.84
C HIS A 125 -6.24 -2.55 16.22
N LEU A 126 -6.86 -3.17 15.20
CA LEU A 126 -7.78 -4.29 15.41
C LEU A 126 -7.05 -5.50 16.03
N GLN A 127 -5.85 -5.81 15.54
CA GLN A 127 -5.03 -6.90 16.06
C GLN A 127 -4.66 -6.67 17.54
N ALA A 128 -4.29 -5.44 17.91
CA ALA A 128 -4.06 -5.08 19.31
C ALA A 128 -5.35 -5.19 20.15
N GLY A 129 -6.50 -4.82 19.60
CA GLY A 129 -7.79 -4.99 20.25
C GLY A 129 -8.13 -6.45 20.52
N VAL A 130 -7.94 -7.33 19.53
CA VAL A 130 -8.15 -8.78 19.66
C VAL A 130 -7.19 -9.38 20.70
N ALA A 131 -5.92 -8.96 20.70
CA ALA A 131 -4.95 -9.40 21.70
C ALA A 131 -5.41 -9.03 23.12
N LYS A 132 -5.83 -7.79 23.34
CA LYS A 132 -6.38 -7.33 24.64
C LYS A 132 -7.64 -8.08 25.06
N LEU A 133 -8.53 -8.41 24.13
CA LEU A 133 -9.72 -9.22 24.43
C LEU A 133 -9.33 -10.63 24.91
N ASN A 134 -8.33 -11.24 24.27
CA ASN A 134 -7.82 -12.55 24.68
C ASN A 134 -7.14 -12.49 26.06
N GLU A 135 -6.35 -11.45 26.34
CA GLU A 135 -5.75 -11.22 27.66
C GLU A 135 -6.81 -11.03 28.75
N ALA A 136 -7.83 -10.20 28.50
CA ALA A 136 -8.92 -9.97 29.44
C ALA A 136 -9.72 -11.25 29.71
N LYS A 137 -9.97 -12.05 28.67
CA LYS A 137 -10.61 -13.37 28.82
C LYS A 137 -9.80 -14.28 29.74
N ALA A 138 -8.50 -14.40 29.50
CA ALA A 138 -7.61 -15.21 30.34
C ALA A 138 -7.57 -14.72 31.81
N LEU A 139 -7.55 -13.40 32.02
CA LEU A 139 -7.62 -12.80 33.36
C LEU A 139 -8.92 -13.14 34.08
N VAL A 140 -10.07 -13.02 33.39
CA VAL A 140 -11.38 -13.34 33.96
C VAL A 140 -11.49 -14.82 34.31
N ASP A 141 -10.98 -15.71 33.45
CA ASP A 141 -10.98 -17.15 33.71
C ASP A 141 -10.13 -17.50 34.95
N GLU A 142 -8.96 -16.87 35.11
CA GLU A 142 -8.11 -17.05 36.29
C GLU A 142 -8.74 -16.48 37.57
N LEU A 143 -9.37 -15.29 37.51
CA LEU A 143 -10.08 -14.72 38.66
C LEU A 143 -11.26 -15.58 39.09
N LYS A 144 -12.02 -16.15 38.15
CA LYS A 144 -13.11 -17.10 38.45
C LYS A 144 -12.59 -18.35 39.16
N ARG A 145 -11.46 -18.90 38.71
CA ARG A 145 -10.81 -20.05 39.36
C ARG A 145 -10.42 -19.73 40.80
N ARG A 146 -9.75 -18.61 41.03
CA ARG A 146 -9.35 -18.17 42.39
C ARG A 146 -10.53 -17.91 43.31
N ALA A 147 -11.59 -17.29 42.79
CA ALA A 147 -12.80 -17.03 43.57
C ALA A 147 -13.51 -18.33 44.00
N ALA A 148 -13.56 -19.33 43.12
CA ALA A 148 -14.10 -20.65 43.45
C ALA A 148 -13.28 -21.35 44.54
N GLU A 149 -11.94 -21.31 44.44
CA GLU A 149 -11.03 -21.86 45.46
C GLU A 149 -11.23 -21.17 46.82
N GLN A 150 -11.24 -19.84 46.86
CA GLN A 150 -11.48 -19.10 48.10
C GLN A 150 -12.87 -19.33 48.69
N SER A 151 -13.91 -19.45 47.86
CA SER A 151 -15.27 -19.77 48.33
C SER A 151 -15.33 -21.15 48.99
N SER A 152 -14.65 -22.15 48.43
CA SER A 152 -14.56 -23.48 49.03
C SER A 152 -13.81 -23.46 50.36
N LEU A 153 -12.68 -22.76 50.43
CA LEU A 153 -11.88 -22.63 51.65
C LEU A 153 -12.66 -21.92 52.77
N LEU A 154 -13.37 -20.84 52.44
CA LEU A 154 -14.22 -20.12 53.39
C LEU A 154 -15.33 -21.01 53.95
N LYS A 155 -15.99 -21.84 53.13
CA LYS A 155 -17.00 -22.78 53.63
C LYS A 155 -16.42 -23.78 54.63
N THR A 156 -15.23 -24.32 54.35
CA THR A 156 -14.56 -25.24 55.27
C THR A 156 -14.20 -24.54 56.58
N LYS A 157 -13.62 -23.34 56.50
CA LYS A 157 -13.25 -22.55 57.69
C LYS A 157 -14.46 -22.11 58.50
N GLN A 158 -15.56 -21.76 57.85
CA GLN A 158 -16.83 -21.43 58.52
C GLN A 158 -17.39 -22.66 59.24
N ALA A 159 -17.42 -23.83 58.58
CA ALA A 159 -17.88 -25.07 59.20
C ALA A 159 -17.01 -25.48 60.40
N GLU A 160 -15.69 -25.33 60.31
CA GLU A 160 -14.75 -25.54 61.43
C GLU A 160 -15.05 -24.58 62.60
N ALA A 161 -15.28 -23.30 62.31
CA ALA A 161 -15.59 -22.30 63.33
C ALA A 161 -16.96 -22.54 64.00
N ASP A 162 -17.98 -22.88 63.20
CA ASP A 162 -19.33 -23.19 63.69
C ASP A 162 -19.32 -24.46 64.57
N ALA A 163 -18.53 -25.48 64.20
CA ALA A 163 -18.34 -26.68 65.00
C ALA A 163 -17.66 -26.36 66.35
N ALA A 164 -16.60 -25.55 66.34
CA ALA A 164 -15.93 -25.11 67.56
C ALA A 164 -16.86 -24.31 68.50
N LEU A 165 -17.72 -23.45 67.93
CA LEU A 165 -18.75 -22.73 68.70
C LEU A 165 -19.76 -23.68 69.34
N GLN A 166 -20.22 -24.71 68.61
CA GLN A 166 -21.12 -25.72 69.17
C GLN A 166 -20.49 -26.49 70.33
N GLU A 167 -19.21 -26.85 70.22
CA GLU A 167 -18.47 -27.55 71.26
C GLU A 167 -18.32 -26.69 72.53
N ILE A 168 -18.07 -25.39 72.39
CA ILE A 168 -18.05 -24.44 73.52
C ILE A 168 -19.44 -24.33 74.16
N THR A 169 -20.52 -24.23 73.37
CA THR A 169 -21.88 -24.14 73.92
C THR A 169 -22.33 -25.39 74.65
N THR A 170 -21.90 -26.57 74.20
CA THR A 170 -22.17 -27.85 74.90
C THR A 170 -21.29 -28.03 76.14
N SER A 171 -20.11 -27.42 76.18
CA SER A 171 -19.23 -27.43 77.36
C SER A 171 -19.67 -26.44 78.47
N MET A 172 -20.54 -25.48 78.15
CA MET A 172 -21.08 -24.49 79.10
C MET A 172 -22.46 -24.86 79.68
N GLN A 173 -23.10 -25.92 79.19
CA GLN A 173 -24.29 -26.53 79.80
C GLN A 173 -23.92 -27.60 80.81
#